data_AF-A0A813LVA5-F1
#
_entry.id   AF-A0A813LVA5-F1
#
_cell.length_a   1.000
_cell.length_b   1.000
_cell.length_c   1.000
_cell.angle_alpha   90.00
_cell.angle_beta   90.00
_cell.angle_gamma   90.00
#
_symmetry.space_group_name_H-M   'P 1'
#
loop_
_entity.id
_entity.type
_entity.pdbx_description
1 polymer ?
#
loop_
_entity_poly.entity_id
_entity_poly.type
_entity_poly.pdbx_seq_one_letter_code
_entity_poly.pdbx_strand_id
1 'polypeptide(L)'
;MMGTHTSSDTSLHDRTNTALHSLRHRGSPVHQRGVSFATVMNLGGRHFGPMASEIDHNALSFPTDKYDIFISHTWRTRRLAKYLALLYYRSLFPAVCSGLAVGILAFALQVYGILPPLGTIDGSESAEIPEPLPGCMWCLMMGGFTSLAMLVMWARLVDLAESTCRAKVSYFFDRLCIHQSDAVLKQAGIDSIGTYLRNSDSMLVLWSPEYFTRLWCCFELAVFLESTDAKLESLLQNHTRK
;
A
#
# COMPACT_ATOMS: atom_id res chain seq x y z
N MET A 1 38.87 49.22 -2.21
CA MET A 1 38.60 47.81 -2.54
C MET A 1 37.41 47.34 -1.72
N MET A 2 36.21 47.34 -2.30
CA MET A 2 35.06 46.63 -1.72
C MET A 2 34.06 46.41 -2.85
N GLY A 3 34.14 45.24 -3.47
CA GLY A 3 33.25 44.78 -4.54
C GLY A 3 32.13 43.94 -3.96
N THR A 4 30.91 44.28 -4.33
CA THR A 4 29.64 43.71 -3.89
C THR A 4 29.34 42.38 -4.61
N HIS A 5 29.28 41.28 -3.85
CA HIS A 5 28.77 39.97 -4.29
C HIS A 5 27.42 39.71 -3.62
N THR A 6 26.29 40.04 -4.27
CA THR A 6 24.95 39.67 -3.75
C THR A 6 23.86 39.44 -4.82
N SER A 7 24.16 39.45 -6.13
CA SER A 7 23.08 39.43 -7.15
C SER A 7 22.77 38.06 -7.78
N SER A 8 23.47 36.98 -7.44
CA SER A 8 23.30 35.68 -8.13
C SER A 8 22.31 34.73 -7.44
N ASP A 9 22.23 34.72 -6.11
CA ASP A 9 21.42 33.73 -5.36
C ASP A 9 19.92 34.02 -5.35
N THR A 10 19.53 35.30 -5.38
CA THR A 10 18.12 35.72 -5.49
C THR A 10 17.49 35.25 -6.78
N SER A 11 18.25 35.18 -7.88
CA SER A 11 17.74 34.76 -9.19
C SER A 11 17.43 33.26 -9.27
N LEU A 12 18.15 32.43 -8.51
CA LEU A 12 17.96 30.98 -8.52
C LEU A 12 16.75 30.59 -7.66
N HIS A 13 16.60 31.24 -6.49
CA HIS A 13 15.44 31.08 -5.61
C HIS A 13 14.14 31.58 -6.24
N ASP A 14 14.19 32.69 -7.00
CA ASP A 14 13.00 33.17 -7.73
C ASP A 14 12.61 32.22 -8.87
N ARG A 15 13.59 31.63 -9.56
CA ARG A 15 13.33 30.67 -10.64
C ARG A 15 12.73 29.37 -10.12
N THR A 16 13.18 28.87 -8.96
CA THR A 16 12.58 27.68 -8.33
C THR A 16 11.18 27.98 -7.80
N ASN A 17 10.96 29.12 -7.16
CA ASN A 17 9.63 29.51 -6.69
C ASN A 17 8.65 29.76 -7.84
N THR A 18 9.09 30.35 -8.94
CA THR A 18 8.26 30.56 -10.14
C THR A 18 7.94 29.24 -10.84
N ALA A 19 8.89 28.30 -10.91
CA ALA A 19 8.64 26.95 -11.42
C ALA A 19 7.63 26.20 -10.54
N LEU A 20 7.78 26.26 -9.21
CA LEU A 20 6.84 25.68 -8.24
C LEU A 20 5.45 26.33 -8.32
N HIS A 21 5.36 27.66 -8.48
CA HIS A 21 4.10 28.37 -8.69
C HIS A 21 3.45 28.03 -10.04
N SER A 22 4.24 27.79 -11.09
CA SER A 22 3.71 27.38 -12.39
C SER A 22 3.16 25.94 -12.37
N LEU A 23 3.71 25.07 -11.52
CA LEU A 23 3.17 23.74 -11.23
C LEU A 23 1.87 23.80 -10.41
N ARG A 24 1.67 24.86 -9.62
CA ARG A 24 0.48 25.06 -8.77
C ARG A 24 -0.80 25.40 -9.55
N HIS A 25 -0.70 25.92 -10.76
CA HIS A 25 -1.83 26.44 -11.54
C HIS A 25 -2.10 25.74 -12.88
N ARG A 26 -1.36 24.66 -13.23
CA ARG A 26 -1.60 23.87 -14.46
C ARG A 26 -2.55 22.69 -14.29
N GLY A 27 -3.39 22.69 -13.25
CA GLY A 27 -4.46 21.72 -13.12
C GLY A 27 -5.70 22.14 -13.91
N SER A 28 -5.80 21.74 -15.18
CA SER A 28 -7.12 21.36 -15.71
C SER A 28 -7.75 20.37 -14.72
N PRO A 29 -9.08 20.23 -14.60
CA PRO A 29 -9.70 19.12 -13.87
C PRO A 29 -9.35 17.80 -14.58
N VAL A 30 -8.09 17.39 -14.44
CA VAL A 30 -7.63 16.04 -14.70
C VAL A 30 -8.52 15.21 -13.82
N HIS A 31 -9.23 14.28 -14.45
CA HIS A 31 -10.11 13.35 -13.76
C HIS A 31 -9.23 12.62 -12.75
N GLN A 32 -9.26 13.06 -11.50
CA GLN A 32 -8.51 12.47 -10.41
C GLN A 32 -9.20 11.14 -10.12
N ARG A 33 -8.46 10.04 -10.20
CA ARG A 33 -9.01 8.69 -10.11
C ARG A 33 -8.25 7.90 -9.07
N GLY A 34 -8.98 7.20 -8.20
CA GLY A 34 -8.45 6.28 -7.22
C GLY A 34 -8.72 4.83 -7.62
N VAL A 35 -8.01 3.92 -6.97
CA VAL A 35 -8.24 2.47 -7.10
C VAL A 35 -8.40 1.84 -5.73
N SER A 36 -9.09 0.69 -5.67
CA SER A 36 -9.18 -0.10 -4.45
C SER A 36 -7.91 -0.93 -4.25
N PHE A 37 -7.66 -1.35 -3.01
CA PHE A 37 -6.51 -2.17 -2.69
C PHE A 37 -6.54 -3.53 -3.42
N ALA A 38 -7.69 -4.22 -3.45
CA ALA A 38 -7.73 -5.52 -4.14
C ALA A 38 -7.57 -5.40 -5.66
N THR A 39 -7.89 -4.23 -6.24
CA THR A 39 -7.62 -3.96 -7.66
C THR A 39 -6.12 -3.86 -7.93
N VAL A 40 -5.37 -3.15 -7.08
CA VAL A 40 -3.89 -3.10 -7.14
C VAL A 40 -3.29 -4.51 -7.00
N MET A 41 -3.84 -5.31 -6.09
CA MET A 41 -3.39 -6.67 -5.79
C MET A 41 -3.85 -7.74 -6.77
N ASN A 42 -4.67 -7.39 -7.76
CA ASN A 42 -5.30 -8.35 -8.64
C ASN A 42 -4.27 -9.22 -9.41
N LEU A 43 -4.56 -10.52 -9.52
CA LEU A 43 -3.75 -11.52 -10.23
C LEU A 43 -2.24 -11.49 -9.86
N GLY A 44 -1.92 -11.41 -8.56
CA GLY A 44 -0.54 -11.43 -8.09
C GLY A 44 0.23 -10.16 -8.43
N GLY A 45 -0.45 -9.00 -8.34
CA GLY A 45 0.12 -7.70 -8.67
C GLY A 45 0.46 -7.56 -10.17
N ARG A 46 -0.42 -8.07 -11.05
CA ARG A 46 -0.19 -8.02 -12.52
C ARG A 46 0.11 -6.61 -13.02
N HIS A 47 -0.47 -5.62 -12.37
CA HIS A 47 -0.36 -4.21 -12.73
C HIS A 47 1.05 -3.64 -12.47
N PHE A 48 1.91 -4.35 -11.74
CA PHE A 48 3.34 -4.03 -11.62
C PHE A 48 4.20 -4.63 -12.76
N GLY A 49 3.64 -5.47 -13.63
CA GLY A 49 4.33 -6.14 -14.75
C GLY A 49 4.28 -5.37 -16.07
N PRO A 50 4.71 -5.94 -17.21
CA PRO A 50 4.61 -5.31 -18.54
C PRO A 50 3.18 -4.93 -18.92
N MET A 51 3.02 -3.93 -19.80
CA MET A 51 1.70 -3.44 -20.25
C MET A 51 1.00 -4.51 -21.08
N ALA A 52 -0.05 -5.13 -20.50
CA ALA A 52 -1.05 -5.82 -21.29
C ALA A 52 -1.77 -4.76 -22.15
N SER A 53 -1.88 -5.01 -23.45
CA SER A 53 -2.27 -4.05 -24.48
C SER A 53 -3.72 -3.55 -24.40
N GLU A 54 -4.50 -3.94 -23.39
CA GLU A 54 -5.95 -3.73 -23.37
C GLU A 54 -6.51 -3.59 -21.95
N ILE A 55 -5.90 -2.73 -21.13
CA ILE A 55 -6.47 -2.40 -19.83
C ILE A 55 -7.42 -1.22 -20.00
N ASP A 56 -8.72 -1.45 -19.85
CA ASP A 56 -9.67 -0.36 -19.67
C ASP A 56 -9.44 0.28 -18.28
N HIS A 57 -8.63 1.35 -18.28
CA HIS A 57 -8.27 2.10 -17.08
C HIS A 57 -9.49 2.74 -16.41
N ASN A 58 -10.54 3.06 -17.19
CA ASN A 58 -11.75 3.69 -16.66
C ASN A 58 -12.62 2.69 -15.89
N ALA A 59 -12.59 1.42 -16.26
CA ALA A 59 -13.33 0.37 -15.54
C ALA A 59 -12.70 -0.02 -14.19
N LEU A 60 -11.38 0.10 -14.05
CA LEU A 60 -10.65 -0.36 -12.85
C LEU A 60 -10.43 0.73 -11.79
N SER A 61 -10.64 1.99 -12.14
CA SER A 61 -10.46 3.13 -11.24
C SER A 61 -11.76 3.91 -11.11
N PHE A 62 -11.91 4.72 -10.07
CA PHE A 62 -13.10 5.52 -9.80
C PHE A 62 -12.72 6.99 -9.55
N PRO A 63 -13.58 7.98 -9.89
CA PRO A 63 -13.29 9.38 -9.62
C PRO A 63 -13.15 9.63 -8.12
N THR A 64 -12.13 10.38 -7.72
CA THR A 64 -11.88 10.77 -6.32
C THR A 64 -11.17 12.12 -6.25
N ASP A 65 -11.52 12.97 -5.29
CA ASP A 65 -10.86 14.26 -5.08
C ASP A 65 -9.68 14.18 -4.10
N LYS A 66 -9.61 13.07 -3.35
CA LYS A 66 -8.60 12.79 -2.32
C LYS A 66 -8.13 11.35 -2.39
N TYR A 67 -6.95 11.11 -1.84
CA TYR A 67 -6.37 9.78 -1.73
C TYR A 67 -6.05 9.49 -0.27
N ASP A 68 -6.47 8.34 0.22
CA ASP A 68 -6.08 7.90 1.56
C ASP A 68 -4.59 7.51 1.56
N ILE A 69 -4.14 6.85 0.48
CA ILE A 69 -2.78 6.33 0.36
C ILE A 69 -2.21 6.53 -1.05
N PHE A 70 -1.05 7.19 -1.14
CA PHE A 70 -0.24 7.25 -2.35
C PHE A 70 0.78 6.10 -2.38
N ILE A 71 0.74 5.24 -3.41
CA ILE A 71 1.71 4.14 -3.53
C ILE A 71 2.92 4.61 -4.34
N SER A 72 4.02 4.93 -3.65
CA SER A 72 5.29 5.22 -4.33
C SER A 72 6.14 3.96 -4.43
N HIS A 73 6.68 3.71 -5.63
CA HIS A 73 7.43 2.52 -5.93
C HIS A 73 8.35 2.72 -7.14
N THR A 74 9.38 1.88 -7.28
CA THR A 74 10.24 1.87 -8.46
C THR A 74 9.81 0.76 -9.44
N TRP A 75 9.73 1.07 -10.73
CA TRP A 75 9.43 0.09 -11.78
C TRP A 75 10.51 -0.99 -11.95
N ARG A 76 11.73 -0.78 -11.44
CA ARG A 76 12.84 -1.77 -11.53
C ARG A 76 12.65 -2.99 -10.64
N THR A 77 12.04 -2.83 -9.47
CA THR A 77 11.87 -3.95 -8.53
C THR A 77 10.88 -4.97 -9.08
N ARG A 78 11.22 -6.26 -8.89
CA ARG A 78 10.40 -7.39 -9.33
C ARG A 78 8.96 -7.26 -8.79
N ARG A 79 7.99 -7.53 -9.67
CA ARG A 79 6.55 -7.54 -9.36
C ARG A 79 6.22 -8.31 -8.08
N LEU A 80 6.79 -9.51 -7.93
CA LEU A 80 6.45 -10.38 -6.80
C LEU A 80 6.91 -9.78 -5.47
N ALA A 81 8.04 -9.09 -5.44
CA ALA A 81 8.51 -8.43 -4.21
C ALA A 81 7.53 -7.33 -3.76
N LYS A 82 7.05 -6.51 -4.70
CA LYS A 82 6.01 -5.48 -4.42
C LYS A 82 4.70 -6.10 -3.96
N TYR A 83 4.27 -7.15 -4.66
CA TYR A 83 3.06 -7.88 -4.31
C TYR A 83 3.14 -8.51 -2.91
N LEU A 84 4.24 -9.20 -2.60
CA LEU A 84 4.46 -9.78 -1.27
C LEU A 84 4.56 -8.71 -0.18
N ALA A 85 5.21 -7.58 -0.45
CA ALA A 85 5.27 -6.45 0.49
C ALA A 85 3.87 -5.88 0.80
N LEU A 86 3.03 -5.72 -0.22
CA LEU A 86 1.65 -5.28 -0.05
C LEU A 86 0.77 -6.33 0.66
N LEU A 87 0.94 -7.62 0.35
CA LEU A 87 0.27 -8.70 1.07
C LEU A 87 0.64 -8.67 2.55
N TYR A 88 1.93 -8.55 2.86
CA TYR A 88 2.44 -8.44 4.22
C TYR A 88 1.86 -7.23 4.94
N TYR A 89 1.92 -6.05 4.31
CA TYR A 89 1.45 -4.79 4.88
C TYR A 89 -0.02 -4.84 5.31
N ARG A 90 -0.91 -5.39 4.47
CA ARG A 90 -2.36 -5.34 4.74
C ARG A 90 -2.93 -6.59 5.37
N SER A 91 -2.35 -7.77 5.11
CA SER A 91 -3.02 -9.05 5.36
C SER A 91 -2.34 -9.90 6.42
N LEU A 92 -1.12 -9.58 6.85
CA LEU A 92 -0.39 -10.41 7.82
C LEU A 92 -1.10 -10.51 9.18
N PHE A 93 -1.42 -9.37 9.78
CA PHE A 93 -2.00 -9.34 11.11
C PHE A 93 -3.36 -10.09 11.17
N PRO A 94 -4.33 -9.81 10.27
CA PRO A 94 -5.58 -10.58 10.20
C PRO A 94 -5.36 -12.06 9.92
N ALA A 95 -4.40 -12.43 9.07
CA ALA A 95 -4.06 -13.81 8.78
C ALA A 95 -3.56 -14.56 10.02
N VAL A 96 -2.64 -13.95 10.78
CA VAL A 96 -2.11 -14.56 12.01
C VAL A 96 -3.20 -14.67 13.08
N CYS A 97 -3.97 -13.60 13.31
CA CYS A 97 -5.04 -13.63 14.32
C CYS A 97 -6.12 -14.67 14.01
N SER A 98 -6.58 -14.75 12.76
CA SER A 98 -7.58 -15.73 12.34
C SER A 98 -7.05 -17.16 12.41
N GLY A 99 -5.80 -17.38 11.98
CA GLY A 99 -5.15 -18.68 12.10
C GLY A 99 -4.96 -19.14 13.53
N LEU A 100 -4.51 -18.25 14.43
CA LEU A 100 -4.40 -18.55 15.86
C LEU A 100 -5.77 -18.88 16.47
N ALA A 101 -6.81 -18.10 16.15
CA ALA A 101 -8.16 -18.36 16.64
C ALA A 101 -8.68 -19.73 16.18
N VAL A 102 -8.50 -20.09 14.90
CA VAL A 102 -8.89 -21.41 14.37
C VAL A 102 -8.03 -22.53 14.96
N GLY A 103 -6.73 -22.30 15.16
CA GLY A 103 -5.83 -23.27 15.79
C GLY A 103 -6.22 -23.57 17.24
N ILE A 104 -6.56 -22.54 18.02
CA ILE A 104 -7.07 -22.68 19.39
C ILE A 104 -8.41 -23.43 19.40
N LEU A 105 -9.31 -23.11 18.47
CA LEU A 105 -10.58 -23.82 18.33
C LEU A 105 -10.36 -25.30 17.99
N ALA A 106 -9.47 -25.61 17.05
CA ALA A 106 -9.13 -26.98 16.70
C ALA A 106 -8.54 -27.76 17.88
N PHE A 107 -7.68 -27.13 18.68
CA PHE A 107 -7.17 -27.69 19.93
C PHE A 107 -8.31 -28.03 20.89
N ALA A 108 -9.21 -27.08 21.15
CA ALA A 108 -10.34 -27.28 22.05
C ALA A 108 -11.25 -28.43 21.58
N LEU A 109 -11.59 -28.47 20.29
CA LEU A 109 -12.40 -29.55 19.71
C LEU A 109 -11.75 -30.92 19.85
N GLN A 110 -10.41 -31.01 19.78
CA GLN A 110 -9.70 -32.26 20.04
C GLN A 110 -9.75 -32.66 21.51
N VAL A 111 -9.58 -31.71 22.45
CA VAL A 111 -9.68 -31.99 23.89
C VAL A 111 -11.08 -32.49 24.28
N TYR A 112 -12.13 -31.97 23.64
CA TYR A 112 -13.51 -32.44 23.83
C TYR A 112 -13.84 -33.73 23.06
N GLY A 113 -12.88 -34.34 22.37
CA GLY A 113 -13.06 -35.60 21.64
C GLY A 113 -13.89 -35.49 20.37
N ILE A 114 -14.16 -34.28 19.88
CA ILE A 114 -14.87 -34.05 18.62
C ILE A 114 -13.94 -34.30 17.44
N LEU A 115 -12.68 -33.85 17.54
CA LEU A 115 -11.64 -34.16 16.56
C LEU A 115 -10.80 -35.34 17.06
N PRO A 116 -10.58 -36.38 16.22
CA PRO A 116 -9.75 -37.50 16.60
C PRO A 116 -8.28 -37.07 16.65
N PRO A 117 -7.44 -37.64 17.54
CA PRO A 117 -6.02 -37.35 17.53
C PRO A 117 -5.37 -37.82 16.22
N LEU A 118 -4.49 -37.01 15.66
CA LEU A 118 -3.73 -37.37 14.47
C LEU A 118 -2.32 -37.80 14.88
N GLY A 119 -2.11 -39.12 14.89
CA GLY A 119 -0.86 -39.73 15.31
C GLY A 119 -0.67 -39.79 16.83
N THR A 120 0.35 -40.53 17.23
CA THR A 120 0.82 -40.68 18.61
C THR A 120 2.23 -40.14 18.69
N ILE A 121 2.52 -39.39 19.75
CA ILE A 121 3.90 -39.03 20.09
C ILE A 121 4.39 -40.14 21.00
N ASP A 122 5.31 -40.96 20.49
CA ASP A 122 5.99 -41.97 21.30
C ASP A 122 6.71 -41.25 22.45
N GLY A 123 6.38 -41.64 23.69
CA GLY A 123 7.08 -41.12 24.86
C GLY A 123 8.56 -41.49 24.76
N SER A 124 9.45 -40.52 24.97
CA SER A 124 10.88 -40.80 25.04
C SER A 124 11.14 -41.88 26.09
N GLU A 125 12.00 -42.87 25.79
CA GLU A 125 12.37 -44.01 26.66
C GLU A 125 12.88 -43.61 28.08
N SER A 126 12.99 -42.32 28.38
CA SER A 126 13.56 -41.77 29.61
C SER A 126 12.56 -41.12 30.57
N ALA A 127 11.24 -41.17 30.32
CA ALA A 127 10.24 -40.53 31.20
C ALA A 127 9.15 -41.51 31.66
N GLU A 128 8.75 -41.41 32.93
CA GLU A 128 7.75 -42.22 33.66
C GLU A 128 6.31 -42.14 33.11
N ILE A 129 6.10 -41.79 31.84
CA ILE A 129 4.78 -41.69 31.20
C ILE A 129 4.67 -42.84 30.17
N PRO A 130 3.99 -43.95 30.49
CA PRO A 130 3.95 -45.14 29.63
C PRO A 130 3.02 -45.01 28.42
N GLU A 131 2.23 -43.94 28.34
CA GLU A 131 1.14 -43.80 27.35
C GLU A 131 1.54 -42.85 26.22
N PRO A 132 1.38 -43.26 24.95
CA PRO A 132 1.61 -42.39 23.80
C PRO A 132 0.70 -41.15 23.89
N LEU A 133 1.28 -39.94 23.82
CA LEU A 133 0.48 -38.73 23.85
C LEU A 133 -0.25 -38.54 22.51
N PRO A 134 -1.54 -38.12 22.52
CA PRO A 134 -2.26 -37.85 21.30
C PRO A 134 -1.67 -36.62 20.57
N GLY A 135 -1.34 -36.74 19.28
CA GLY A 135 -0.80 -35.62 18.50
C GLY A 135 -1.85 -34.53 18.21
N CYS A 136 -1.57 -33.24 18.48
CA CYS A 136 -2.39 -32.11 18.01
C CYS A 136 -1.88 -31.53 16.68
N MET A 137 -1.95 -32.30 15.59
CA MET A 137 -1.62 -31.75 14.27
C MET A 137 -2.72 -30.84 13.72
N TRP A 138 -3.97 -30.99 14.17
CA TRP A 138 -5.11 -30.17 13.75
C TRP A 138 -4.90 -28.68 13.99
N CYS A 139 -4.32 -28.35 15.15
CA CYS A 139 -3.90 -27.01 15.55
C CYS A 139 -3.12 -26.32 14.40
N LEU A 140 -2.07 -26.99 13.92
CA LEU A 140 -1.15 -26.47 12.89
C LEU A 140 -1.77 -26.50 11.50
N MET A 141 -2.47 -27.59 11.14
CA MET A 141 -3.06 -27.76 9.81
C MET A 141 -4.17 -26.74 9.57
N MET A 142 -5.15 -26.66 10.48
CA MET A 142 -6.29 -25.76 10.32
C MET A 142 -5.90 -24.30 10.53
N GLY A 143 -5.09 -24.02 11.55
CA GLY A 143 -4.59 -22.66 11.80
C GLY A 143 -3.68 -22.16 10.67
N GLY A 144 -2.73 -23.00 10.23
CA GLY A 144 -1.82 -22.68 9.13
C GLY A 144 -2.55 -22.50 7.79
N PHE A 145 -3.49 -23.38 7.46
CA PHE A 145 -4.32 -23.25 6.26
C PHE A 145 -5.15 -21.98 6.29
N THR A 146 -5.81 -21.69 7.43
CA THR A 146 -6.59 -20.46 7.59
C THR A 146 -5.72 -19.21 7.46
N SER A 147 -4.52 -19.23 8.06
CA SER A 147 -3.57 -18.13 7.95
C SER A 147 -3.18 -17.88 6.49
N LEU A 148 -2.83 -18.93 5.76
CA LEU A 148 -2.44 -18.82 4.35
C LEU A 148 -3.60 -18.34 3.47
N ALA A 149 -4.80 -18.89 3.68
CA ALA A 149 -5.99 -18.49 2.96
C ALA A 149 -6.32 -17.01 3.22
N MET A 150 -6.29 -16.58 4.48
CA MET A 150 -6.53 -15.19 4.86
C MET A 150 -5.45 -14.25 4.33
N LEU A 151 -4.18 -14.66 4.33
CA LEU A 151 -3.09 -13.84 3.79
C LEU A 151 -3.34 -13.44 2.33
N VAL A 152 -3.92 -14.33 1.52
CA VAL A 152 -4.22 -14.07 0.10
C VAL A 152 -5.60 -13.43 -0.10
N MET A 153 -6.61 -13.87 0.65
CA MET A 153 -8.01 -13.48 0.42
C MET A 153 -8.41 -12.20 1.16
N TRP A 154 -7.67 -11.78 2.19
CA TRP A 154 -8.02 -10.64 3.03
C TRP A 154 -8.28 -9.36 2.24
N ALA A 155 -7.43 -9.06 1.24
CA ALA A 155 -7.62 -7.90 0.37
C ALA A 155 -9.00 -7.87 -0.30
N ARG A 156 -9.52 -9.04 -0.73
CA ARG A 156 -10.84 -9.17 -1.34
C ARG A 156 -11.98 -9.05 -0.34
N LEU A 157 -11.79 -9.61 0.85
CA LEU A 157 -12.76 -9.53 1.95
C LEU A 157 -12.93 -8.08 2.41
N VAL A 158 -11.83 -7.35 2.55
CA VAL A 158 -11.84 -5.93 2.88
C VAL A 158 -12.53 -5.12 1.79
N ASP A 159 -12.17 -5.30 0.52
CA ASP A 159 -12.84 -4.57 -0.58
C ASP A 159 -14.36 -4.85 -0.61
N LEU A 160 -14.78 -6.10 -0.34
CA LEU A 160 -16.20 -6.45 -0.24
C LEU A 160 -16.87 -5.77 0.96
N ALA A 161 -16.22 -5.77 2.13
CA ALA A 161 -16.72 -5.09 3.33
C ALA A 161 -16.84 -3.57 3.11
N GLU A 162 -15.80 -2.94 2.54
CA GLU A 162 -15.77 -1.51 2.21
C GLU A 162 -16.84 -1.15 1.17
N SER A 163 -17.10 -2.04 0.20
CA SER A 163 -18.17 -1.83 -0.78
C SER A 163 -19.57 -1.83 -0.17
N THR A 164 -19.77 -2.57 0.93
CA THR A 164 -21.04 -2.65 1.66
C THR A 164 -21.21 -1.46 2.61
N CYS A 165 -20.12 -0.98 3.21
CA CYS A 165 -20.12 0.07 4.24
C CYS A 165 -19.92 1.51 3.71
N ARG A 166 -19.91 1.73 2.37
CA ARG A 166 -19.74 3.04 1.69
C ARG A 166 -18.47 3.83 1.98
N ALA A 167 -17.50 3.29 2.72
CA ALA A 167 -16.21 3.92 2.98
C ALA A 167 -15.11 3.19 2.20
N LYS A 168 -15.02 3.46 0.88
CA LYS A 168 -13.95 2.90 0.05
C LYS A 168 -12.65 3.64 0.33
N VAL A 169 -11.60 2.90 0.69
CA VAL A 169 -10.26 3.46 0.79
C VAL A 169 -9.70 3.65 -0.62
N SER A 170 -9.30 4.88 -0.91
CA SER A 170 -8.80 5.34 -2.19
C SER A 170 -7.27 5.31 -2.24
N TYR A 171 -6.74 4.53 -3.18
CA TYR A 171 -5.31 4.46 -3.44
C TYR A 171 -4.97 5.20 -4.72
N PHE A 172 -3.89 5.98 -4.70
CA PHE A 172 -3.26 6.44 -5.93
C PHE A 172 -2.21 5.42 -6.38
N PHE A 173 -2.38 4.94 -7.62
CA PHE A 173 -1.43 4.07 -8.29
C PHE A 173 -1.28 4.51 -9.74
N ASP A 174 -0.12 5.08 -10.06
CA ASP A 174 0.21 5.75 -11.34
C ASP A 174 -0.36 5.06 -12.58
N ARG A 175 -0.17 3.75 -12.71
CA ARG A 175 -0.57 3.01 -13.90
C ARG A 175 -2.09 2.88 -14.09
N LEU A 176 -2.86 2.89 -13.01
CA LEU A 176 -4.31 2.74 -13.07
C LEU A 176 -5.03 4.10 -12.95
N CYS A 177 -4.42 5.05 -12.26
CA CYS A 177 -4.97 6.37 -12.02
C CYS A 177 -4.65 7.35 -13.15
N ILE A 178 -3.56 7.15 -13.89
CA ILE A 178 -3.19 7.93 -15.08
C ILE A 178 -3.56 7.15 -16.33
N HIS A 179 -4.21 7.84 -17.27
CA HIS A 179 -4.58 7.27 -18.56
C HIS A 179 -3.33 6.85 -19.36
N GLN A 180 -3.23 5.58 -19.77
CA GLN A 180 -2.00 5.08 -20.42
C GLN A 180 -2.03 5.14 -21.95
N SER A 181 -3.21 5.13 -22.57
CA SER A 181 -3.37 5.01 -24.03
C SER A 181 -3.37 6.35 -24.77
N ASP A 182 -4.10 7.34 -24.24
CA ASP A 182 -4.14 8.72 -24.75
C ASP A 182 -2.93 9.51 -24.23
N ALA A 183 -2.08 9.96 -25.14
CA ALA A 183 -0.85 10.70 -24.82
C ALA A 183 -1.12 12.07 -24.17
N VAL A 184 -2.20 12.76 -24.55
CA VAL A 184 -2.55 14.08 -24.01
C VAL A 184 -3.02 13.92 -22.56
N LEU A 185 -3.92 12.97 -22.31
CA LEU A 185 -4.40 12.69 -20.96
C LEU A 185 -3.30 12.10 -20.07
N LYS A 186 -2.40 11.29 -20.64
CA LYS A 186 -1.23 10.78 -19.93
C LYS A 186 -0.31 11.90 -19.47
N GLN A 187 0.03 12.83 -20.37
CA GLN A 187 0.88 13.97 -20.04
C GLN A 187 0.22 14.86 -18.99
N ALA A 188 -1.07 15.17 -19.15
CA ALA A 188 -1.82 15.94 -18.16
C ALA A 188 -1.84 15.27 -16.77
N GLY A 189 -1.95 13.93 -16.73
CA GLY A 189 -1.84 13.16 -15.49
C GLY A 189 -0.44 13.22 -14.87
N ILE A 190 0.61 13.10 -15.68
CA ILE A 190 2.01 13.22 -15.22
C ILE A 190 2.28 14.62 -14.66
N ASP A 191 1.82 15.67 -15.37
CA ASP A 191 1.97 17.06 -14.95
C ASP A 191 1.21 17.36 -13.64
N SER A 192 0.20 16.54 -13.31
CA SER A 192 -0.64 16.68 -12.11
C SER A 192 -0.18 15.86 -10.90
N ILE A 193 0.99 15.22 -10.95
CA ILE A 193 1.45 14.35 -9.85
C ILE A 193 1.68 15.08 -8.54
N GLY A 194 2.17 16.32 -8.61
CA GLY A 194 2.25 17.19 -7.43
C GLY A 194 0.90 17.36 -6.75
N THR A 195 -0.19 17.44 -7.52
CA THR A 195 -1.56 17.54 -6.99
C THR A 195 -1.99 16.23 -6.33
N TYR A 196 -1.73 15.07 -6.95
CA TYR A 196 -2.07 13.78 -6.34
C TYR A 196 -1.36 13.58 -5.00
N LEU A 197 -0.08 13.95 -4.91
CA LEU A 197 0.70 13.89 -3.68
C LEU A 197 0.11 14.81 -2.59
N ARG A 198 -0.22 16.07 -2.92
CA ARG A 198 -0.81 17.02 -1.96
C ARG A 198 -2.21 16.58 -1.49
N ASN A 199 -2.97 15.94 -2.37
CA ASN A 199 -4.31 15.40 -2.07
C ASN A 199 -4.27 14.02 -1.39
N SER A 200 -3.07 13.49 -1.10
CA SER A 200 -2.92 12.23 -0.37
C SER A 200 -2.77 12.48 1.15
N ASP A 201 -3.43 11.65 1.94
CA ASP A 201 -3.36 11.69 3.41
C ASP A 201 -2.12 10.96 3.94
N SER A 202 -1.68 9.91 3.24
CA SER A 202 -0.47 9.16 3.57
C SER A 202 0.26 8.67 2.32
N MET A 203 1.54 8.31 2.46
CA MET A 203 2.34 7.71 1.40
C MET A 203 2.87 6.34 1.83
N LEU A 204 2.60 5.32 1.02
CA LEU A 204 3.15 3.97 1.16
C LEU A 204 4.35 3.81 0.23
N VAL A 205 5.55 3.79 0.82
CA VAL A 205 6.80 3.60 0.08
C VAL A 205 7.14 2.11 0.00
N LEU A 206 7.09 1.54 -1.22
CA LEU A 206 7.59 0.19 -1.49
C LEU A 206 9.12 0.23 -1.63
N TRP A 207 9.78 0.24 -0.47
CA TRP A 207 11.22 0.37 -0.39
C TRP A 207 11.95 -0.84 -0.99
N SER A 208 12.99 -0.53 -1.76
CA SER A 208 13.91 -1.47 -2.39
C SER A 208 15.28 -0.79 -2.54
N PRO A 209 16.36 -1.56 -2.74
CA PRO A 209 17.70 -0.99 -2.92
C PRO A 209 17.77 0.06 -4.04
N GLU A 210 16.96 -0.08 -5.10
CA GLU A 210 16.96 0.84 -6.23
C GLU A 210 16.06 2.06 -6.04
N TYR A 211 15.23 2.12 -4.99
CA TYR A 211 14.20 3.15 -4.83
C TYR A 211 14.78 4.58 -4.86
N PHE A 212 15.77 4.86 -4.00
CA PHE A 212 16.41 6.18 -3.91
C PHE A 212 17.37 6.50 -5.06
N THR A 213 17.58 5.56 -6.00
CA THR A 213 18.33 5.83 -7.24
C THR A 213 17.48 6.46 -8.33
N ARG A 214 16.15 6.51 -8.13
CA ARG A 214 15.18 7.02 -9.11
C ARG A 214 14.82 8.46 -8.75
N LEU A 215 15.21 9.39 -9.61
CA LEU A 215 14.86 10.81 -9.49
C LEU A 215 13.37 11.01 -9.20
N TRP A 216 12.52 10.25 -9.90
CA TRP A 216 11.08 10.32 -9.74
C TRP A 216 10.59 9.93 -8.34
N CYS A 217 11.08 8.82 -7.79
CA CYS A 217 10.71 8.39 -6.44
C CYS A 217 11.20 9.39 -5.38
N CYS A 218 12.39 9.95 -5.56
CA CYS A 218 12.90 11.01 -4.67
C CYS A 218 12.08 12.29 -4.76
N PHE A 219 11.67 12.68 -5.97
CA PHE A 219 10.77 13.82 -6.21
C PHE A 219 9.42 13.62 -5.50
N GLU A 220 8.79 12.46 -5.67
CA GLU A 220 7.51 12.13 -5.01
C GLU A 220 7.63 12.26 -3.48
N LEU A 221 8.68 11.68 -2.90
CA LEU A 221 8.91 11.72 -1.46
C LEU A 221 9.15 13.16 -0.97
N ALA A 222 9.98 13.94 -1.67
CA ALA A 222 10.27 15.32 -1.29
C ALA A 222 9.02 16.21 -1.30
N VAL A 223 8.20 16.09 -2.36
CA VAL A 223 6.94 16.84 -2.50
C VAL A 223 5.93 16.42 -1.43
N PHE A 224 5.85 15.13 -1.11
CA PHE A 224 4.95 14.65 -0.05
C PHE A 224 5.35 15.20 1.32
N LEU A 225 6.65 15.19 1.65
CA LEU A 225 7.17 15.74 2.90
C LEU A 225 6.92 17.25 3.00
N GLU A 226 7.21 18.02 1.95
CA GLU A 226 6.88 19.47 1.87
C GLU A 226 5.40 19.72 2.13
N SER A 227 4.52 18.94 1.50
CA SER A 227 3.07 19.10 1.66
C SER A 227 2.58 18.75 3.06
N THR A 228 3.23 17.80 3.74
CA THR A 228 2.87 17.36 5.09
C THR A 228 3.30 18.40 6.12
N ASP A 229 4.51 18.96 5.96
CA ASP A 229 5.02 20.01 6.84
C ASP A 229 4.15 21.26 6.78
N ALA A 230 3.79 21.70 5.57
CA ALA A 230 2.87 22.82 5.38
C ALA A 230 1.47 22.57 6.00
N LYS A 231 0.95 21.34 5.90
CA LYS A 231 -0.31 20.95 6.56
C LYS A 231 -0.17 21.05 8.09
N LEU A 232 0.93 20.54 8.65
CA LEU A 232 1.19 20.56 10.09
C LEU A 232 1.31 21.99 10.63
N GLU A 233 2.08 22.85 9.97
CA GLU A 233 2.21 24.27 10.36
C GLU A 233 0.86 24.97 10.39
N SER A 234 0.01 24.74 9.38
CA SER A 234 -1.34 25.31 9.34
C SER A 234 -2.23 24.87 10.51
N LEU A 235 -2.10 23.60 10.94
CA LEU A 235 -2.83 23.06 12.08
C LEU A 235 -2.33 23.66 13.41
N LEU A 236 -1.02 23.82 13.57
CA LEU A 236 -0.42 24.44 14.76
C LEU A 236 -0.81 25.92 14.89
N GLN A 237 -0.86 26.66 13.79
CA GLN A 237 -1.32 28.06 13.79
C GLN A 237 -2.80 28.20 14.15
N ASN A 238 -3.63 27.24 13.73
CA ASN A 238 -5.05 27.24 14.07
C ASN A 238 -5.31 26.89 15.55
N HIS A 239 -4.46 26.05 16.14
CA HIS A 239 -4.55 25.70 17.56
C HIS A 239 -4.06 26.81 18.49
N THR A 240 -3.05 27.58 18.09
CA THR A 240 -2.52 28.71 18.90
C THR A 240 -3.40 29.96 18.88
N ARG A 241 -4.36 30.05 17.95
CA ARG A 241 -5.34 31.15 17.86
C ARG A 241 -6.63 30.94 18.66
N LYS A 242 -6.81 29.77 19.29
CA LYS A 242 -7.96 29.47 20.17
C LYS A 242 -7.54 29.58 21.63
#